data_AF-A0A090SSF3-F1
#
_entry.id   AF-A0A090SSF3-F1
#
_cell.length_a   1.000
_cell.length_b   1.000
_cell.length_c   1.000
_cell.angle_alpha   90.00
_cell.angle_beta   90.00
_cell.angle_gamma   90.00
#
_symmetry.space_group_name_H-M   'P 1'
#
loop_
_entity.id
_entity.type
_entity.pdbx_description
1 polymer ?
#
loop_
_entity_poly.entity_id
_entity_poly.type
_entity_poly.pdbx_seq_one_letter_code
_entity_poly.pdbx_strand_id
1 'polypeptide(L)'
;MLNALAGKVIVVHYRPIERGFLNCALKKMLGEGIEFPVVDTMQIESDYQDKLTAGLLNKLKGKRADSVRLGQTRRRYGLPDYPPHHALMDAVATAELLQAQMAYHESEGAVLGEYWL
;
A
#
# COMPACT_ATOMS: atom_id res chain seq x y z
N MET A 1 -18.53 9.21 -6.69
CA MET A 1 -17.12 8.82 -6.47
C MET A 1 -16.29 9.96 -5.90
N LEU A 2 -16.13 11.10 -6.60
CA LEU A 2 -15.32 12.22 -6.09
C LEU A 2 -15.75 12.71 -4.71
N ASN A 3 -17.05 12.82 -4.44
CA ASN A 3 -17.57 13.13 -3.10
C ASN A 3 -17.20 12.09 -2.04
N ALA A 4 -17.00 10.82 -2.43
CA ALA A 4 -16.58 9.77 -1.51
C ALA A 4 -15.08 9.89 -1.17
N LEU A 5 -14.28 10.50 -2.05
CA LEU A 5 -12.84 10.73 -1.88
C LEU A 5 -12.55 12.06 -1.17
N ALA A 6 -13.42 13.06 -1.33
CA ALA A 6 -13.24 14.40 -0.77
C ALA A 6 -12.97 14.36 0.75
N GLY A 7 -11.87 15.00 1.17
CA GLY A 7 -11.46 15.08 2.57
C GLY A 7 -10.89 13.79 3.17
N LYS A 8 -10.61 12.75 2.37
CA LYS A 8 -10.05 11.48 2.83
C LYS A 8 -8.67 11.21 2.25
N VAL A 9 -7.85 10.52 3.02
CA VAL A 9 -6.61 9.91 2.54
C VAL A 9 -6.95 8.56 1.92
N ILE A 10 -6.49 8.34 0.70
CA ILE A 10 -6.81 7.12 -0.03
C ILE A 10 -5.73 6.07 0.23
N VAL A 11 -6.16 4.85 0.53
CA VAL A 11 -5.25 3.74 0.80
C VAL A 11 -5.33 2.76 -0.37
N VAL A 12 -4.17 2.39 -0.90
CA VAL A 12 -4.05 1.44 -2.01
C VAL A 12 -2.94 0.43 -1.73
N HIS A 13 -2.97 -0.68 -2.45
CA HIS A 13 -1.85 -1.61 -2.46
C HIS A 13 -0.87 -1.36 -3.60
N TYR A 14 -1.25 -0.66 -4.67
CA TYR A 14 -0.29 -0.28 -5.70
C TYR A 14 -0.72 1.00 -6.41
N ARG A 15 -0.10 2.12 -6.01
CA ARG A 15 -0.45 3.48 -6.45
C ARG A 15 -0.40 3.68 -7.97
N PRO A 16 0.60 3.18 -8.72
CA PRO A 16 0.71 3.48 -10.15
C PRO A 16 -0.51 3.02 -10.97
N ILE A 17 -1.12 1.89 -10.61
CA ILE A 17 -2.33 1.41 -11.31
C ILE A 17 -3.53 2.27 -10.92
N GLU A 18 -3.76 2.48 -9.63
CA GLU A 18 -4.97 3.15 -9.13
C GLU A 18 -5.04 4.64 -9.52
N ARG A 19 -3.96 5.42 -9.30
CA ARG A 19 -3.92 6.83 -9.72
C ARG A 19 -4.01 6.96 -11.24
N GLY A 20 -3.30 6.12 -11.98
CA GLY A 20 -3.32 6.14 -13.44
C GLY A 20 -4.71 5.83 -14.00
N PHE A 21 -5.37 4.81 -13.46
CA PHE A 21 -6.72 4.42 -13.85
C PHE A 21 -7.73 5.54 -13.60
N LEU A 22 -7.76 6.09 -12.39
CA LEU A 22 -8.72 7.14 -12.03
C LEU A 22 -8.45 8.44 -12.80
N ASN A 23 -7.19 8.86 -12.94
CA ASN A 23 -6.82 10.04 -13.71
C ASN A 23 -7.23 9.91 -15.18
N CYS A 24 -6.99 8.75 -15.80
CA CYS A 24 -7.42 8.48 -17.17
C CYS A 24 -8.95 8.52 -17.33
N ALA A 25 -9.69 7.95 -16.38
CA ALA A 25 -11.15 7.99 -16.40
C ALA A 25 -11.68 9.42 -16.29
N LEU A 26 -11.14 10.22 -15.37
CA LEU A 26 -11.55 11.61 -15.18
C LEU A 26 -11.19 12.50 -16.38
N LYS A 27 -9.99 12.34 -16.94
CA LYS A 27 -9.61 13.08 -18.17
C LYS A 27 -10.56 12.80 -19.32
N LYS A 28 -11.00 11.56 -19.48
CA LYS A 28 -11.96 11.17 -20.52
C LYS A 28 -13.35 11.74 -20.28
N MET A 29 -13.80 11.78 -19.03
CA MET A 29 -15.17 12.18 -18.69
C MET A 29 -15.34 13.69 -18.51
N LEU A 30 -14.34 14.37 -17.97
CA LEU A 30 -14.42 15.76 -17.51
C LEU A 30 -13.38 16.67 -18.21
N GLY A 31 -12.47 16.11 -19.01
CA GLY A 31 -11.37 16.87 -19.63
C GLY A 31 -10.22 17.19 -18.67
N GLU A 32 -10.38 16.91 -17.38
CA GLU A 32 -9.41 17.23 -16.33
C GLU A 32 -8.99 15.99 -15.54
N GLY A 33 -7.74 16.01 -15.07
CA GLY A 33 -7.19 14.96 -14.22
C GLY A 33 -7.45 15.21 -12.74
N ILE A 34 -6.95 14.30 -11.90
CA ILE A 34 -6.94 14.50 -10.45
C ILE A 34 -5.60 14.05 -9.86
N GLU A 35 -5.14 14.79 -8.86
CA GLU A 35 -4.06 14.40 -7.98
C GLU A 35 -4.56 14.49 -6.54
N PHE A 36 -4.23 13.48 -5.73
CA PHE A 36 -4.67 13.39 -4.33
C PHE A 36 -3.66 12.56 -3.53
N PRO A 37 -3.56 12.78 -2.20
CA PRO A 37 -2.64 12.02 -1.36
C PRO A 37 -3.06 10.55 -1.28
N VAL A 38 -2.08 9.66 -1.42
CA VAL A 38 -2.28 8.21 -1.34
C VAL A 38 -1.27 7.58 -0.41
N VAL A 39 -1.74 6.64 0.43
CA VAL A 39 -0.89 5.70 1.19
C VAL A 39 -0.80 4.39 0.42
N ASP A 40 0.42 3.98 0.10
CA ASP A 40 0.70 2.74 -0.64
C ASP A 40 1.28 1.66 0.28
N THR A 41 0.47 0.65 0.59
CA THR A 41 0.87 -0.45 1.49
C THR A 41 1.97 -1.34 0.91
N MET A 42 2.12 -1.42 -0.41
CA MET A 42 3.23 -2.17 -1.04
C MET A 42 4.52 -1.38 -0.97
N GLN A 43 4.48 -0.05 -1.06
CA GLN A 43 5.65 0.79 -0.83
C GLN A 43 6.16 0.67 0.61
N ILE A 44 5.25 0.78 1.59
CA ILE A 44 5.58 0.59 3.02
C ILE A 44 6.29 -0.75 3.24
N GLU A 45 5.74 -1.82 2.66
CA GLU A 45 6.35 -3.15 2.76
C GLU A 45 7.71 -3.22 2.07
N SER A 46 7.84 -2.64 0.87
CA SER A 46 9.10 -2.63 0.12
C SER A 46 10.19 -1.94 0.91
N ASP A 47 9.91 -0.78 1.50
CA ASP A 47 10.86 -0.02 2.31
C ASP A 47 11.31 -0.84 3.54
N TYR A 48 10.38 -1.59 4.15
CA TYR A 48 10.70 -2.49 5.25
C TYR A 48 11.59 -3.67 4.82
N GLN A 49 11.25 -4.33 3.71
CA GLN A 49 12.04 -5.45 3.16
C GLN A 49 13.44 -5.01 2.73
N ASP A 50 13.57 -3.82 2.16
CA ASP A 50 14.86 -3.24 1.79
C ASP A 50 15.71 -2.97 3.03
N LYS A 51 15.13 -2.43 4.11
CA LYS A 51 15.83 -2.27 5.40
C LYS A 51 16.27 -3.61 5.99
N LEU A 52 15.42 -4.64 5.94
CA LEU A 52 15.76 -5.98 6.47
C LEU A 52 16.90 -6.67 5.70
N THR A 53 16.99 -6.42 4.41
CA THR A 53 17.97 -7.05 3.52
C THR A 53 19.21 -6.18 3.27
N ALA A 54 19.20 -4.94 3.76
CA ALA A 54 20.34 -4.04 3.72
C ALA A 54 21.56 -4.61 4.48
N GLY A 55 22.75 -4.15 4.08
CA GLY A 55 24.01 -4.45 4.76
C GLY A 55 24.83 -5.57 4.12
N LEU A 56 26.16 -5.45 4.23
CA LEU A 56 27.14 -6.37 3.63
C LEU A 56 26.99 -7.81 4.14
N LEU A 57 26.70 -7.99 5.43
CA LEU A 57 26.51 -9.31 6.03
C LEU A 57 25.26 -10.03 5.49
N ASN A 58 24.15 -9.31 5.32
CA ASN A 58 22.93 -9.89 4.77
C ASN A 58 23.10 -10.24 3.28
N LYS A 59 23.83 -9.41 2.53
CA LYS A 59 24.22 -9.71 1.14
C LYS A 59 25.12 -10.94 1.05
N LEU A 60 26.12 -11.07 1.93
CA LEU A 60 27.02 -12.23 1.96
C LEU A 60 26.27 -13.53 2.33
N LYS A 61 25.24 -13.43 3.18
CA LYS A 61 24.33 -14.53 3.52
C LYS A 61 23.27 -14.82 2.45
N GLY A 62 23.26 -14.07 1.33
CA GLY A 62 22.32 -14.27 0.24
C GLY A 62 20.85 -13.95 0.60
N LYS A 63 20.60 -13.14 1.63
CA LYS A 63 19.23 -12.74 1.97
C LYS A 63 18.61 -11.92 0.84
N ARG A 64 17.33 -12.16 0.57
CA ARG A 64 16.54 -11.48 -0.47
C ARG A 64 15.25 -10.95 0.13
N ALA A 65 14.73 -9.88 -0.47
CA ALA A 65 13.45 -9.30 -0.08
C ALA A 65 12.31 -10.30 -0.35
N ASP A 66 11.37 -10.39 0.58
CA ASP A 66 10.18 -11.21 0.39
C ASP A 66 9.21 -10.58 -0.62
N SER A 67 8.27 -11.38 -1.12
CA SER A 67 7.24 -10.89 -2.02
C SER A 67 6.33 -9.88 -1.32
N VAL A 68 6.26 -8.66 -1.87
CA VAL A 68 5.42 -7.58 -1.34
C VAL A 68 3.96 -7.62 -1.85
N ARG A 69 3.56 -8.70 -2.54
CA ARG A 69 2.17 -8.88 -3.02
C ARG A 69 1.20 -8.99 -1.86
N LEU A 70 0.01 -8.37 -1.99
CA LEU A 70 -1.02 -8.26 -0.94
C LEU A 70 -1.20 -9.52 -0.10
N GLY A 71 -1.50 -10.66 -0.75
CA GLY A 71 -1.72 -11.91 -0.03
C GLY A 71 -0.48 -12.41 0.73
N GLN A 72 0.72 -12.28 0.16
CA GLN A 72 1.96 -12.71 0.84
C GLN A 72 2.31 -11.78 2.00
N THR A 73 2.12 -10.47 1.80
CA THR A 73 2.33 -9.47 2.85
C THR A 73 1.36 -9.69 4.01
N ARG A 74 0.06 -9.88 3.74
CA ARG A 74 -0.96 -10.17 4.77
C ARG A 74 -0.60 -11.39 5.63
N ARG A 75 -0.14 -12.49 5.00
CA ARG A 75 0.31 -13.68 5.74
C ARG A 75 1.46 -13.37 6.70
N ARG A 76 2.40 -12.51 6.32
CA ARG A 76 3.52 -12.11 7.21
C ARG A 76 3.04 -11.37 8.45
N TYR A 77 1.96 -10.60 8.34
CA TYR A 77 1.32 -9.92 9.48
C TYR A 77 0.26 -10.78 10.21
N GLY A 78 0.15 -12.07 9.89
CA GLY A 78 -0.81 -12.98 10.54
C GLY A 78 -2.28 -12.74 10.16
N LEU A 79 -2.55 -12.02 9.06
CA LEU A 79 -3.91 -11.75 8.58
C LEU A 79 -4.47 -12.92 7.76
N PRO A 80 -5.81 -13.12 7.77
CA PRO A 80 -6.44 -14.20 7.02
C PRO A 80 -6.34 -13.99 5.50
N ASP A 81 -6.37 -15.10 4.77
CA ASP A 81 -6.41 -15.09 3.31
C ASP A 81 -7.79 -14.70 2.79
N TYR A 82 -7.81 -13.85 1.77
CA TYR A 82 -8.99 -13.62 0.94
C TYR A 82 -8.76 -14.18 -0.46
N PRO A 83 -9.82 -14.69 -1.12
CA PRO A 83 -9.75 -15.04 -2.53
C PRO A 83 -9.32 -13.82 -3.35
N PRO A 84 -8.33 -13.94 -4.24
CA PRO A 84 -7.92 -12.85 -5.10
C PRO A 84 -9.01 -12.52 -6.14
N HIS A 85 -8.88 -11.36 -6.78
CA HIS A 85 -9.67 -10.91 -7.94
C HIS A 85 -11.07 -10.32 -7.63
N HIS A 86 -11.32 -9.88 -6.40
CA HIS A 86 -12.53 -9.15 -6.07
C HIS A 86 -12.19 -7.78 -5.48
N ALA A 87 -12.44 -6.71 -6.24
CA ALA A 87 -12.03 -5.35 -5.88
C ALA A 87 -12.45 -4.91 -4.47
N LEU A 88 -13.66 -5.27 -4.04
CA LEU A 88 -14.12 -4.98 -2.67
C LEU A 88 -13.28 -5.71 -1.60
N MET A 89 -12.97 -6.98 -1.83
CA MET A 89 -12.18 -7.78 -0.88
C MET A 89 -10.75 -7.29 -0.85
N ASP A 90 -10.18 -6.94 -2.01
CA ASP A 90 -8.84 -6.36 -2.12
C ASP A 90 -8.77 -4.99 -1.40
N ALA A 91 -9.81 -4.17 -1.49
CA ALA A 91 -9.90 -2.89 -0.78
C ALA A 91 -9.95 -3.08 0.75
N VAL A 92 -10.76 -4.02 1.24
CA VAL A 92 -10.80 -4.38 2.68
C VAL A 92 -9.46 -4.96 3.11
N ALA A 93 -8.88 -5.86 2.32
CA ALA A 93 -7.60 -6.47 2.62
C ALA A 93 -6.47 -5.45 2.72
N THR A 94 -6.50 -4.43 1.86
CA THR A 94 -5.54 -3.33 1.85
C THR A 94 -5.68 -2.47 3.10
N ALA A 95 -6.92 -2.16 3.51
CA ALA A 95 -7.19 -1.37 4.71
C ALA A 95 -6.75 -2.10 5.99
N GLU A 96 -7.02 -3.40 6.10
CA GLU A 96 -6.54 -4.23 7.21
C GLU A 96 -5.02 -4.33 7.23
N LEU A 97 -4.40 -4.48 6.04
CA LEU A 97 -2.94 -4.55 5.94
C LEU A 97 -2.28 -3.28 6.44
N LEU A 98 -2.79 -2.09 6.07
CA LEU A 98 -2.25 -0.83 6.58
C LEU A 98 -2.29 -0.78 8.12
N GLN A 99 -3.42 -1.16 8.73
CA GLN A 99 -3.55 -1.18 10.19
C GLN A 99 -2.51 -2.11 10.83
N ALA A 100 -2.29 -3.29 10.24
CA ALA A 100 -1.29 -4.22 10.72
C ALA A 100 0.16 -3.69 10.55
N GLN A 101 0.47 -3.06 9.40
CA GLN A 101 1.77 -2.45 9.15
C GLN A 101 2.09 -1.35 10.17
N MET A 102 1.13 -0.47 10.44
CA MET A 102 1.28 0.60 11.44
C MET A 102 1.44 0.02 12.85
N ALA A 103 0.63 -0.97 13.23
CA ALA A 103 0.71 -1.59 14.55
C ALA A 103 2.02 -2.35 14.79
N TYR A 104 2.66 -2.88 13.74
CA TYR A 104 3.84 -3.72 13.87
C TYR A 104 5.16 -2.96 13.77
N HIS A 105 5.20 -1.86 13.01
CA HIS A 105 6.45 -1.15 12.71
C HIS A 105 6.57 0.21 13.38
N GLU A 106 5.46 0.83 13.75
CA GLU A 106 5.47 2.22 14.13
C GLU A 106 5.26 2.43 15.62
N SER A 107 5.88 3.49 16.13
CA SER A 107 5.62 3.98 17.49
C SER A 107 4.23 4.64 17.56
N GLU A 108 3.60 4.66 18.73
CA GLU A 108 2.25 5.22 18.95
C GLU A 108 2.07 6.68 18.47
N GLY A 109 3.15 7.41 18.16
CA GLY A 109 3.14 8.78 17.64
C GLY A 109 3.29 8.94 16.13
N ALA A 110 3.42 7.86 15.35
CA ALA A 110 3.59 7.96 13.90
C ALA A 110 2.35 8.58 13.23
N VAL A 111 2.57 9.58 12.39
CA VAL A 111 1.49 10.29 11.68
C VAL A 111 1.34 9.75 10.27
N LEU A 112 0.09 9.57 9.81
CA LEU A 112 -0.19 9.10 8.44
C LEU A 112 0.44 9.98 7.35
N GLY A 113 0.69 11.26 7.65
CA GLY A 113 1.40 12.19 6.76
C GLY A 113 2.88 11.88 6.54
N GLU A 114 3.46 10.87 7.20
CA GLU A 114 4.80 10.39 6.86
C GLU A 114 4.78 9.35 5.72
N TYR A 115 3.60 8.80 5.40
CA TYR A 115 3.43 7.70 4.44
C TYR A 115 2.62 8.10 3.20
N TRP A 116 2.14 9.35 3.13
CA TRP A 116 1.46 9.87 1.95
C TRP A 116 2.44 10.25 0.83
N LEU A 117 2.04 10.05 -0.42
CA LEU A 117 2.76 10.44 -1.63
C LEU A 117 1.87 11.17 -2.63
#